data_AF-A0A959LAT1-F1
#
_entry.id   AF-A0A959LAT1-F1
#
_cell.length_a   1.000
_cell.length_b   1.000
_cell.length_c   1.000
_cell.angle_alpha   90.00
_cell.angle_beta   90.00
_cell.angle_gamma   90.00
#
_symmetry.space_group_name_H-M   'P 1'
#
loop_
_entity.id
_entity.type
_entity.pdbx_description
1 polymer ?
#
loop_
_entity_poly.entity_id
_entity_poly.type
_entity_poly.pdbx_seq_one_letter_code
_entity_poly.pdbx_strand_id
1 'polypeptide(L)'
;MIKNVKGFTISGAFGITLIFLCISAGLGLMLRLAFSVDLPDWVSFSNLKHAHSHIAMLGWLFAALLLVIIRTFNLHWEKYGTYFWLLQFLTLIMLFSFVYSGYSTMSIIATTLHTLCAYFAIFAMFRDIQSHDYQEFSVNFLKAALFFFIIATLGTWAVGLFMSIGFKHSALYYGSIQFYLHFMFNGFYVFALFSVLFRLLKNAGIQLNSTLIKYFYFVLMVATVLTFALAITWSTPINALFFTNSIGVFLQLVSLIILFKILRDIKQDFYSRLDYFTKFLFNIALISFALKVFVQGVVMLPIFAIISYTIRNFVIGFIHLLMLGCLTTFLFSIINLGFKNTISKYGTYIFIFGFITSESLLFLQGLSIWVGKGIWLLYYNAISFASVFLFLGVMIITIKYLKNVYIDKLEN
;
A
#
# COMPACT_ATOMS: atom_id res chain seq x y z
N MET A 1 -1.02 19.82 15.03
CA MET A 1 -1.86 19.02 14.11
C MET A 1 -2.18 17.62 14.66
N ILE A 2 -1.30 17.01 15.46
CA ILE A 2 -1.57 15.75 16.16
C ILE A 2 -1.24 16.00 17.65
N LYS A 3 -2.14 15.66 18.58
CA LYS A 3 -1.82 15.74 20.02
C LYS A 3 -0.65 14.76 20.32
N ASN A 4 0.31 15.20 21.13
CA ASN A 4 1.35 14.33 21.67
C ASN A 4 0.69 13.30 22.60
N VAL A 5 0.29 12.16 22.04
CA VAL A 5 0.00 10.99 22.87
C VAL A 5 1.36 10.52 23.37
N LYS A 6 1.63 10.77 24.66
CA LYS A 6 2.75 10.16 25.37
C LYS A 6 2.57 8.64 25.24
N GLY A 7 3.46 7.99 24.52
CA GLY A 7 3.40 6.55 24.31
C GLY A 7 4.66 6.08 23.61
N PHE A 8 5.73 5.91 24.38
CA PHE A 8 6.95 5.20 23.97
C PHE A 8 6.63 3.91 23.17
N THR A 9 5.51 3.26 23.50
CA THR A 9 4.97 2.07 22.85
C THR A 9 4.61 2.24 21.38
N ILE A 10 3.94 3.33 20.97
CA ILE A 10 3.54 3.55 19.57
C ILE A 10 4.76 3.89 18.72
N SER A 11 5.66 4.74 19.23
CA SER A 11 6.91 5.07 18.53
C SER A 11 7.76 3.82 18.29
N GLY A 12 7.89 2.94 19.28
CA GLY A 12 8.56 1.63 19.13
C GLY A 12 7.85 0.72 18.13
N ALA A 13 6.51 0.65 18.18
CA ALA A 13 5.71 -0.12 17.22
C ALA A 13 5.93 0.34 15.76
N PHE A 14 6.04 1.64 15.51
CA PHE A 14 6.43 2.14 14.18
C PHE A 14 7.82 1.69 13.75
N GLY A 15 8.78 1.65 14.69
CA GLY A 15 10.11 1.12 14.43
C GLY A 15 10.08 -0.30 13.89
N ILE A 16 9.19 -1.15 14.43
CA ILE A 16 8.97 -2.52 13.93
C ILE A 16 8.41 -2.54 12.51
N THR A 17 7.46 -1.66 12.19
CA THR A 17 6.94 -1.57 10.81
C THR A 17 8.05 -1.18 9.82
N LEU A 18 8.94 -0.26 10.19
CA LEU A 18 10.09 0.15 9.37
C LEU A 18 11.13 -0.98 9.22
N ILE A 19 11.28 -1.85 10.22
CA ILE A 19 12.09 -3.08 10.10
C ILE A 19 11.48 -3.99 9.03
N PHE A 20 10.16 -4.21 9.06
CA PHE A 20 9.50 -5.02 8.02
C PHE A 20 9.59 -4.39 6.63
N LEU A 21 9.52 -3.06 6.50
CA LEU A 21 9.80 -2.39 5.23
C LEU A 21 11.24 -2.67 4.75
N CYS A 22 12.21 -2.60 5.66
CA CYS A 22 13.62 -2.87 5.35
C CYS A 22 13.82 -4.32 4.89
N ILE A 23 13.23 -5.28 5.61
CA ILE A 23 13.24 -6.69 5.23
C ILE A 23 12.59 -6.88 3.87
N SER A 24 11.41 -6.31 3.64
CA SER A 24 10.71 -6.40 2.36
C SER A 24 11.54 -5.82 1.20
N ALA A 25 12.20 -4.68 1.41
CA ALA A 25 13.11 -4.09 0.42
C ALA A 25 14.31 -5.02 0.13
N GLY A 26 14.87 -5.67 1.15
CA GLY A 26 15.91 -6.69 0.99
C GLY A 26 15.43 -7.90 0.18
N LEU A 27 14.25 -8.45 0.49
CA LEU A 27 13.64 -9.53 -0.28
C LEU A 27 13.36 -9.09 -1.73
N GLY A 28 12.93 -7.83 -1.92
CA GLY A 28 12.71 -7.24 -3.24
C GLY A 28 14.00 -7.13 -4.06
N LEU A 29 15.10 -6.71 -3.43
CA LEU A 29 16.43 -6.70 -4.02
C LEU A 29 16.87 -8.12 -4.42
N MET A 30 16.71 -9.10 -3.53
CA MET A 30 17.00 -10.51 -3.83
C MET A 30 16.18 -11.02 -5.04
N LEU A 31 14.90 -10.65 -5.13
CA LEU A 31 14.05 -10.99 -6.28
C LEU A 31 14.52 -10.37 -7.60
N ARG A 32 15.16 -9.19 -7.58
CA ARG A 32 15.76 -8.59 -8.78
C ARG A 32 17.08 -9.26 -9.13
N LEU A 33 17.91 -9.53 -8.12
CA LEU A 33 19.19 -10.21 -8.29
C LEU A 33 19.03 -11.64 -8.79
N ALA A 34 17.92 -12.31 -8.50
CA ALA A 34 17.60 -13.66 -9.00
C ALA A 34 17.57 -13.78 -10.54
N PHE A 35 17.54 -12.66 -11.27
CA PHE A 35 17.65 -12.66 -12.74
C PHE A 35 19.09 -12.49 -13.25
N SER A 36 20.04 -12.21 -12.36
CA SER A 36 21.45 -11.98 -12.66
C SER A 36 22.38 -12.97 -11.94
N VAL A 37 21.92 -13.54 -10.81
CA VAL A 37 22.67 -14.44 -9.95
C VAL A 37 21.72 -15.53 -9.47
N ASP A 38 22.20 -16.76 -9.41
CA ASP A 38 21.43 -17.89 -8.90
C ASP A 38 21.10 -17.71 -7.41
N LEU A 39 19.85 -18.03 -7.06
CA LEU A 39 19.43 -18.07 -5.66
C LEU A 39 20.02 -19.32 -4.98
N PRO A 40 20.24 -19.29 -3.66
CA PRO A 40 20.62 -20.50 -2.91
C PRO A 40 19.60 -21.62 -3.12
N ASP A 41 20.06 -22.88 -3.17
CA ASP A 41 19.23 -24.06 -3.49
C ASP A 41 17.99 -24.22 -2.58
N TRP A 42 18.07 -23.74 -1.34
CA TRP A 42 16.99 -23.81 -0.35
C TRP A 42 15.96 -22.68 -0.49
N VAL A 43 16.15 -21.71 -1.41
CA VAL A 43 15.23 -20.58 -1.64
C VAL A 43 14.67 -20.63 -3.05
N SER A 44 13.35 -20.84 -3.17
CA SER A 44 12.68 -20.70 -4.46
C SER A 44 12.25 -19.26 -4.73
N PHE A 45 12.30 -18.86 -6.01
CA PHE A 45 11.82 -17.54 -6.44
C PHE A 45 10.33 -17.31 -6.08
N SER A 46 9.50 -18.37 -6.10
CA SER A 46 8.09 -18.25 -5.72
C SER A 46 7.91 -18.00 -4.23
N ASN A 47 8.64 -18.73 -3.39
CA ASN A 47 8.65 -18.57 -1.94
C ASN A 47 9.05 -17.15 -1.55
N LEU A 48 10.13 -16.65 -2.16
CA LEU A 48 10.65 -15.32 -1.92
C LEU A 48 9.64 -14.22 -2.34
N LYS A 49 8.93 -14.41 -3.46
CA LYS A 49 7.83 -13.51 -3.86
C LYS A 49 6.72 -13.46 -2.82
N HIS A 50 6.28 -14.61 -2.30
CA HIS A 50 5.23 -14.67 -1.28
C HIS A 50 5.68 -13.97 0.01
N ALA A 51 6.90 -14.24 0.47
CA ALA A 51 7.46 -13.54 1.62
C ALA A 51 7.50 -12.02 1.37
N HIS A 52 8.10 -11.58 0.26
CA HIS A 52 8.19 -10.15 -0.08
C HIS A 52 6.82 -9.45 -0.05
N SER A 53 5.81 -10.02 -0.71
CA SER A 53 4.48 -9.39 -0.80
C SER A 53 3.77 -9.34 0.55
N HIS A 54 3.79 -10.43 1.35
CA HIS A 54 3.14 -10.44 2.66
C HIS A 54 3.83 -9.49 3.64
N ILE A 55 5.16 -9.42 3.64
CA ILE A 55 5.89 -8.50 4.51
C ILE A 55 5.72 -7.04 4.08
N ALA A 56 5.70 -6.75 2.78
CA ALA A 56 5.40 -5.41 2.27
C ALA A 56 3.99 -4.95 2.68
N MET A 57 2.98 -5.81 2.48
CA MET A 57 1.59 -5.44 2.66
C MET A 57 1.16 -5.49 4.13
N LEU A 58 1.48 -6.57 4.84
CA LEU A 58 0.98 -6.82 6.21
C LEU A 58 1.93 -6.27 7.27
N GLY A 59 3.24 -6.49 7.11
CA GLY A 59 4.26 -6.03 8.06
C GLY A 59 4.57 -4.54 7.97
N TRP A 60 4.57 -3.98 6.76
CA TRP A 60 4.76 -2.54 6.55
C TRP A 60 3.44 -1.78 6.39
N LEU A 61 2.78 -1.86 5.23
CA LEU A 61 1.71 -0.91 4.89
C LEU A 61 0.50 -1.01 5.82
N PHE A 62 -0.03 -2.22 6.04
CA PHE A 62 -1.19 -2.44 6.90
C PHE A 62 -0.88 -2.06 8.34
N ALA A 63 0.26 -2.50 8.86
CA ALA A 63 0.70 -2.22 10.22
C ALA A 63 0.92 -0.71 10.46
N ALA A 64 1.66 -0.03 9.58
CA ALA A 64 1.91 1.39 9.71
C ALA A 64 0.62 2.21 9.60
N LEU A 65 -0.26 1.85 8.66
CA LEU A 65 -1.56 2.50 8.49
C LEU A 65 -2.47 2.27 9.71
N LEU A 66 -2.48 1.06 10.28
CA LEU A 66 -3.20 0.76 11.51
C LEU A 66 -2.75 1.67 12.66
N LEU A 67 -1.43 1.82 12.87
CA LEU A 67 -0.88 2.71 13.87
C LEU A 67 -1.24 4.18 13.61
N VAL A 68 -1.19 4.63 12.34
CA VAL A 68 -1.61 5.98 11.97
C VAL A 68 -3.09 6.19 12.25
N ILE A 69 -3.97 5.23 11.94
CA ILE A 69 -5.40 5.31 12.22
C ILE A 69 -5.66 5.39 13.72
N ILE A 70 -5.07 4.47 14.51
CA ILE A 70 -5.18 4.47 15.98
C ILE A 70 -4.86 5.85 16.53
N ARG A 71 -3.76 6.43 16.09
CA ARG A 71 -3.34 7.75 16.54
C ARG A 71 -4.25 8.88 16.06
N THR A 72 -4.63 8.87 14.78
CA THR A 72 -5.38 9.97 14.14
C THR A 72 -6.82 10.05 14.64
N PHE A 73 -7.39 8.91 15.02
CA PHE A 73 -8.72 8.79 15.60
C PHE A 73 -8.72 8.73 17.14
N ASN A 74 -7.56 8.88 17.78
CA ASN A 74 -7.37 8.80 19.24
C ASN A 74 -7.93 7.51 19.87
N LEU A 75 -7.72 6.37 19.21
CA LEU A 75 -8.11 5.06 19.74
C LEU A 75 -7.12 4.61 20.83
N HIS A 76 -7.61 3.86 21.82
CA HIS A 76 -6.83 3.47 23.01
C HIS A 76 -5.77 2.42 22.69
N TRP A 77 -4.49 2.77 22.89
CA TRP A 77 -3.36 1.89 22.57
C TRP A 77 -3.37 0.58 23.38
N GLU A 78 -3.87 0.59 24.60
CA GLU A 78 -3.91 -0.59 25.49
C GLU A 78 -4.71 -1.73 24.84
N LYS A 79 -5.77 -1.39 24.11
CA LYS A 79 -6.60 -2.34 23.36
C LYS A 79 -5.95 -2.71 22.03
N TYR A 80 -5.58 -1.72 21.22
CA TYR A 80 -5.12 -1.96 19.85
C TYR A 80 -3.66 -2.42 19.73
N GLY A 81 -2.84 -2.14 20.72
CA GLY A 81 -1.46 -2.58 20.81
C GLY A 81 -1.37 -4.11 20.89
N THR A 82 -2.29 -4.76 21.59
CA THR A 82 -2.37 -6.24 21.64
C THR A 82 -2.63 -6.83 20.26
N TYR A 83 -3.61 -6.30 19.51
CA TYR A 83 -3.85 -6.73 18.13
C TYR A 83 -2.62 -6.47 17.26
N PHE A 84 -2.02 -5.29 17.35
CA PHE A 84 -0.83 -4.93 16.59
C PHE A 84 0.31 -5.93 16.80
N TRP A 85 0.67 -6.21 18.05
CA TRP A 85 1.78 -7.11 18.36
C TRP A 85 1.51 -8.54 17.91
N LEU A 86 0.28 -9.03 18.07
CA LEU A 86 -0.11 -10.35 17.57
C LEU A 86 -0.01 -10.41 16.04
N LEU A 87 -0.47 -9.39 15.32
CA LEU A 87 -0.36 -9.29 13.86
C LEU A 87 1.11 -9.26 13.41
N GLN A 88 1.97 -8.49 14.09
CA GLN A 88 3.40 -8.43 13.78
C GLN A 88 4.10 -9.77 14.04
N PHE A 89 3.75 -10.46 15.13
CA PHE A 89 4.27 -11.78 15.45
C PHE A 89 3.87 -12.82 14.39
N LEU A 90 2.59 -12.85 13.98
CA LEU A 90 2.11 -13.73 12.91
C LEU A 90 2.77 -13.39 11.56
N THR A 91 3.04 -12.11 11.31
CA THR A 91 3.80 -11.66 10.13
C THR A 91 5.24 -12.14 10.14
N LEU A 92 5.89 -12.17 11.31
CA LEU A 92 7.22 -12.75 11.46
C LEU A 92 7.23 -14.26 11.17
N ILE A 93 6.21 -15.00 11.63
CA ILE A 93 6.05 -16.42 11.28
C ILE A 93 5.85 -16.58 9.78
N MET A 94 5.03 -15.73 9.14
CA MET A 94 4.84 -15.72 7.69
C MET A 94 6.16 -15.48 6.94
N LEU A 95 7.01 -14.55 7.39
CA LEU A 95 8.32 -14.29 6.78
C LEU A 95 9.12 -15.58 6.65
N PHE A 96 9.38 -16.27 7.77
CA PHE A 96 10.22 -17.45 7.76
C PHE A 96 9.53 -18.63 7.06
N SER A 97 8.25 -18.89 7.35
CA SER A 97 7.54 -20.01 6.73
C SER A 97 7.43 -19.87 5.21
N PHE A 98 7.15 -18.67 4.67
CA PHE A 98 7.12 -18.47 3.22
C PHE A 98 8.49 -18.61 2.59
N VAL A 99 9.56 -18.04 3.16
CA VAL A 99 10.92 -18.15 2.60
C VAL A 99 11.34 -19.62 2.51
N TYR A 100 11.21 -20.38 3.60
CA TYR A 100 11.70 -21.76 3.66
C TYR A 100 10.78 -22.77 2.96
N SER A 101 9.47 -22.61 3.10
CA SER A 101 8.51 -23.69 2.75
C SER A 101 7.37 -23.27 1.83
N GLY A 102 7.32 -22.00 1.41
CA GLY A 102 6.27 -21.50 0.53
C GLY A 102 4.88 -21.68 1.15
N TYR A 103 3.90 -22.13 0.35
CA TYR A 103 2.56 -22.48 0.81
C TYR A 103 2.54 -23.81 1.57
N SER A 104 3.17 -23.84 2.74
CA SER A 104 3.10 -24.95 3.67
C SER A 104 2.00 -24.76 4.71
N THR A 105 1.68 -25.81 5.47
CA THR A 105 0.73 -25.78 6.59
C THR A 105 1.02 -24.62 7.55
N MET A 106 2.29 -24.37 7.89
CA MET A 106 2.66 -23.30 8.81
C MET A 106 2.33 -21.92 8.25
N SER A 107 2.66 -21.67 6.98
CA SER A 107 2.33 -20.40 6.31
C SER A 107 0.82 -20.17 6.23
N ILE A 108 0.05 -21.22 5.94
CA ILE A 108 -1.41 -21.16 5.84
C ILE A 108 -2.03 -20.86 7.21
N ILE A 109 -1.60 -21.57 8.27
CA ILE A 109 -2.05 -21.32 9.65
C ILE A 109 -1.73 -19.88 10.06
N ALA A 110 -0.50 -19.42 9.84
CA ALA A 110 -0.09 -18.07 10.21
C ALA A 110 -0.90 -16.99 9.47
N THR A 111 -1.12 -17.16 8.16
CA THR A 111 -1.91 -16.22 7.34
C THR A 111 -3.38 -16.23 7.74
N THR A 112 -3.93 -17.39 8.08
CA THR A 112 -5.31 -17.56 8.57
C THR A 112 -5.50 -16.87 9.91
N LEU A 113 -4.64 -17.17 10.89
CA LEU A 113 -4.68 -16.53 12.20
C LEU A 113 -4.47 -15.02 12.10
N HIS A 114 -3.60 -14.56 11.20
CA HIS A 114 -3.39 -13.14 10.96
C HIS A 114 -4.69 -12.49 10.45
N THR A 115 -5.36 -13.10 9.48
CA THR A 115 -6.62 -12.60 8.93
C THR A 115 -7.72 -12.55 9.98
N LEU A 116 -7.86 -13.59 10.81
CA LEU A 116 -8.83 -13.61 11.92
C LEU A 116 -8.52 -12.54 12.97
N CYS A 117 -7.26 -12.37 13.37
CA CYS A 117 -6.84 -11.31 14.27
C CYS A 117 -7.16 -9.92 13.69
N ALA A 118 -6.91 -9.72 12.39
CA ALA A 118 -7.25 -8.49 11.70
C ALA A 118 -8.77 -8.23 11.71
N TYR A 119 -9.60 -9.24 11.52
CA TYR A 119 -11.06 -9.10 11.65
C TYR A 119 -11.48 -8.64 13.05
N PHE A 120 -10.92 -9.23 14.11
CA PHE A 120 -11.22 -8.78 15.47
C PHE A 120 -10.81 -7.33 15.70
N ALA A 121 -9.61 -6.93 15.25
CA ALA A 121 -9.14 -5.56 15.35
C ALA A 121 -10.04 -4.58 14.56
N ILE A 122 -10.45 -4.96 13.36
CA ILE A 122 -11.31 -4.15 12.48
C ILE A 122 -12.72 -4.02 13.06
N PHE A 123 -13.31 -5.11 13.56
CA PHE A 123 -14.63 -5.08 14.18
C PHE A 123 -14.63 -4.21 15.45
N ALA A 124 -13.59 -4.35 16.28
CA ALA A 124 -13.38 -3.49 17.44
C ALA A 124 -13.27 -2.01 17.05
N MET A 125 -12.51 -1.71 15.99
CA MET A 125 -12.33 -0.36 15.46
C MET A 125 -13.65 0.21 14.92
N PHE A 126 -14.41 -0.59 14.18
CA PHE A 126 -15.70 -0.18 13.65
C PHE A 126 -16.68 0.21 14.76
N ARG A 127 -16.71 -0.53 15.86
CA ARG A 127 -17.53 -0.22 17.05
C ARG A 127 -17.08 1.06 17.74
N ASP A 128 -15.78 1.21 18.00
CA ASP A 128 -15.25 2.37 18.74
C ASP A 128 -15.40 3.68 17.95
N ILE A 129 -15.37 3.62 16.61
CA ILE A 129 -15.58 4.80 15.76
C ILE A 129 -17.07 5.17 15.67
N GLN A 130 -17.98 4.20 15.80
CA GLN A 130 -19.43 4.46 15.80
C GLN A 130 -19.96 5.05 17.10
N SER A 131 -19.34 4.74 18.24
CA SER A 131 -19.78 5.22 19.56
C SER A 131 -19.50 6.70 19.79
N HIS A 132 -18.67 7.32 18.96
CA HIS A 132 -18.45 8.75 18.94
C HIS A 132 -19.37 9.36 17.88
N ASP A 133 -19.99 10.50 18.17
CA ASP A 133 -21.00 11.17 17.33
C ASP A 133 -20.38 11.81 16.06
N TYR A 134 -19.73 10.97 15.24
CA TYR A 134 -19.01 11.34 14.04
C TYR A 134 -19.90 11.09 12.82
N GLN A 135 -20.84 12.00 12.55
CA GLN A 135 -21.43 12.14 11.20
C GLN A 135 -20.41 12.82 10.25
N GLU A 136 -19.23 12.22 10.11
CA GLU A 136 -18.06 12.83 9.49
C GLU A 136 -17.57 12.05 8.27
N PHE A 137 -17.18 12.77 7.22
CA PHE A 137 -16.66 12.16 5.99
C PHE A 137 -15.43 11.29 6.22
N SER A 138 -14.49 11.67 7.11
CA SER A 138 -13.32 10.83 7.42
C SER A 138 -13.72 9.48 8.02
N VAL A 139 -14.79 9.44 8.82
CA VAL A 139 -15.34 8.19 9.37
C VAL A 139 -15.98 7.35 8.27
N ASN A 140 -16.68 7.95 7.31
CA ASN A 140 -17.23 7.22 6.17
C ASN A 140 -16.13 6.57 5.31
N PHE A 141 -15.04 7.30 5.04
CA PHE A 141 -13.86 6.73 4.38
C PHE A 141 -13.26 5.58 5.18
N LEU A 142 -13.16 5.70 6.52
CA LEU A 142 -12.64 4.62 7.36
C LEU A 142 -13.55 3.39 7.31
N LYS A 143 -14.87 3.57 7.47
CA LYS A 143 -15.85 2.47 7.37
C LYS A 143 -15.77 1.77 6.01
N ALA A 144 -15.66 2.53 4.93
CA ALA A 144 -15.45 1.99 3.59
C ALA A 144 -14.15 1.19 3.47
N ALA A 145 -13.03 1.72 3.99
CA ALA A 145 -11.76 1.00 4.01
C ALA A 145 -11.88 -0.35 4.75
N LEU A 146 -12.45 -0.33 5.95
CA LEU A 146 -12.67 -1.53 6.77
C LEU A 146 -13.59 -2.54 6.08
N PHE A 147 -14.65 -2.07 5.42
CA PHE A 147 -15.53 -2.90 4.61
C PHE A 147 -14.78 -3.55 3.43
N PHE A 148 -14.01 -2.75 2.68
CA PHE A 148 -13.22 -3.26 1.56
C PHE A 148 -12.14 -4.25 1.99
N PHE A 149 -11.58 -4.13 3.19
CA PHE A 149 -10.69 -5.16 3.73
C PHE A 149 -11.41 -6.50 3.85
N ILE A 150 -12.59 -6.53 4.45
CA ILE A 150 -13.40 -7.74 4.61
C ILE A 150 -13.75 -8.31 3.23
N ILE A 151 -14.22 -7.47 2.31
CA ILE A 151 -14.48 -7.89 0.93
C ILE A 151 -13.22 -8.49 0.29
N ALA A 152 -12.08 -7.79 0.31
CA ALA A 152 -10.84 -8.27 -0.29
C ALA A 152 -10.45 -9.67 0.20
N THR A 153 -10.58 -9.92 1.50
CA THR A 153 -10.23 -11.21 2.11
C THR A 153 -11.12 -12.38 1.66
N LEU A 154 -12.29 -12.14 1.08
CA LEU A 154 -13.05 -13.21 0.40
C LEU A 154 -12.23 -13.83 -0.73
N GLY A 155 -11.37 -13.04 -1.41
CA GLY A 155 -10.41 -13.54 -2.38
C GLY A 155 -9.37 -14.48 -1.76
N THR A 156 -8.86 -14.17 -0.57
CA THR A 156 -7.89 -15.07 0.11
C THR A 156 -8.53 -16.37 0.56
N TRP A 157 -9.77 -16.34 1.05
CA TRP A 157 -10.52 -17.56 1.36
C TRP A 157 -10.78 -18.40 0.12
N ALA A 158 -11.15 -17.76 -0.99
CA ALA A 158 -11.34 -18.42 -2.28
C ALA A 158 -10.05 -19.05 -2.81
N VAL A 159 -8.89 -18.39 -2.66
CA VAL A 159 -7.58 -18.97 -2.99
C VAL A 159 -7.33 -20.25 -2.20
N GLY A 160 -7.56 -20.23 -0.88
CA GLY A 160 -7.42 -21.41 -0.03
C GLY A 160 -8.33 -22.57 -0.45
N LEU A 161 -9.60 -22.26 -0.74
CA LEU A 161 -10.58 -23.22 -1.24
C LEU A 161 -10.16 -23.82 -2.59
N PHE A 162 -9.82 -22.99 -3.57
CA PHE A 162 -9.42 -23.46 -4.90
C PHE A 162 -8.12 -24.28 -4.86
N MET A 163 -7.20 -23.98 -3.93
CA MET A 163 -6.02 -24.83 -3.72
C MET A 163 -6.38 -26.19 -3.14
N SER A 164 -7.33 -26.28 -2.20
CA SER A 164 -7.68 -27.54 -1.54
C SER A 164 -8.49 -28.50 -2.44
N ILE A 165 -9.31 -27.97 -3.34
CA ILE A 165 -10.11 -28.78 -4.29
C ILE A 165 -9.39 -29.08 -5.61
N GLY A 166 -8.10 -28.77 -5.73
CA GLY A 166 -7.28 -29.08 -6.91
C GLY A 166 -7.35 -28.06 -8.06
N PHE A 167 -7.94 -26.89 -7.84
CA PHE A 167 -8.10 -25.81 -8.83
C PHE A 167 -6.95 -24.79 -8.81
N LYS A 168 -5.79 -25.15 -8.23
CA LYS A 168 -4.59 -24.32 -8.28
C LYS A 168 -4.20 -24.04 -9.74
N HIS A 169 -3.77 -22.81 -10.03
CA HIS A 169 -3.45 -22.34 -11.39
C HIS A 169 -4.63 -22.21 -12.37
N SER A 170 -5.87 -22.43 -11.92
CA SER A 170 -7.06 -22.14 -12.74
C SER A 170 -7.33 -20.64 -12.88
N ALA A 171 -8.22 -20.28 -13.82
CA ALA A 171 -8.73 -18.92 -13.95
C ALA A 171 -9.40 -18.41 -12.66
N LEU A 172 -10.10 -19.29 -11.93
CA LEU A 172 -10.73 -18.96 -10.65
C LEU A 172 -9.69 -18.68 -9.56
N TYR A 173 -8.60 -19.45 -9.52
CA TYR A 173 -7.48 -19.23 -8.61
C TYR A 173 -6.82 -17.86 -8.83
N TYR A 174 -6.44 -17.55 -10.08
CA TYR A 174 -5.84 -16.25 -10.39
C TYR A 174 -6.82 -15.09 -10.23
N GLY A 175 -8.09 -15.29 -10.60
CA GLY A 175 -9.16 -14.31 -10.39
C GLY A 175 -9.35 -13.96 -8.90
N SER A 176 -9.22 -14.95 -8.01
CA SER A 176 -9.31 -14.75 -6.55
C SER A 176 -8.14 -13.93 -6.01
N ILE A 177 -6.92 -14.16 -6.52
CA ILE A 177 -5.76 -13.33 -6.19
C ILE A 177 -5.98 -11.89 -6.65
N GLN A 178 -6.43 -11.69 -7.90
CA GLN A 178 -6.67 -10.35 -8.43
C GLN A 178 -7.80 -9.63 -7.70
N PHE A 179 -8.86 -10.34 -7.31
CA PHE A 179 -9.94 -9.82 -6.48
C PHE A 179 -9.41 -9.33 -5.13
N TYR A 180 -8.59 -10.14 -4.45
CA TYR A 180 -7.93 -9.72 -3.21
C TYR A 180 -7.09 -8.47 -3.42
N LEU A 181 -6.18 -8.49 -4.40
CA LEU A 181 -5.27 -7.36 -4.66
C LEU A 181 -6.04 -6.08 -5.02
N HIS A 182 -7.06 -6.18 -5.86
CA HIS A 182 -7.85 -5.03 -6.29
C HIS A 182 -8.55 -4.32 -5.13
N PHE A 183 -9.33 -5.06 -4.33
CA PHE A 183 -10.06 -4.47 -3.21
C PHE A 183 -9.16 -4.12 -2.04
N MET A 184 -8.03 -4.81 -1.86
CA MET A 184 -7.05 -4.43 -0.85
C MET A 184 -6.36 -3.10 -1.24
N PHE A 185 -5.97 -2.95 -2.50
CA PHE A 185 -5.24 -1.78 -3.00
C PHE A 185 -6.14 -0.56 -3.19
N ASN A 186 -7.16 -0.69 -4.04
CA ASN A 186 -8.05 0.42 -4.42
C ASN A 186 -9.19 0.64 -3.43
N GLY A 187 -9.51 -0.38 -2.63
CA GLY A 187 -10.50 -0.30 -1.56
C GLY A 187 -9.82 0.05 -0.23
N PHE A 188 -9.26 -0.93 0.47
CA PHE A 188 -8.74 -0.73 1.82
C PHE A 188 -7.69 0.39 1.91
N TYR A 189 -6.56 0.28 1.21
CA TYR A 189 -5.44 1.22 1.40
C TYR A 189 -5.78 2.65 0.94
N VAL A 190 -6.37 2.81 -0.25
CA VAL A 190 -6.72 4.14 -0.78
C VAL A 190 -7.76 4.84 0.10
N PHE A 191 -8.82 4.13 0.53
CA PHE A 191 -9.84 4.74 1.39
C PHE A 191 -9.29 5.05 2.79
N ALA A 192 -8.42 4.20 3.33
CA ALA A 192 -7.76 4.46 4.61
C ALA A 192 -6.81 5.67 4.54
N LEU A 193 -6.07 5.83 3.45
CA LEU A 193 -5.26 7.03 3.21
C LEU A 193 -6.11 8.30 3.25
N PHE A 194 -7.23 8.33 2.51
CA PHE A 194 -8.11 9.50 2.49
C PHE A 194 -8.82 9.73 3.82
N SER A 195 -9.21 8.66 4.53
CA SER A 195 -9.72 8.74 5.90
C SER A 195 -8.75 9.48 6.81
N VAL A 196 -7.48 9.05 6.81
CA VAL A 196 -6.41 9.67 7.61
C VAL A 196 -6.20 11.12 7.19
N LEU A 197 -6.05 11.40 5.89
CA LEU A 197 -5.84 12.75 5.37
C LEU A 197 -6.95 13.69 5.83
N PHE A 198 -8.20 13.33 5.61
CA PHE A 198 -9.35 14.15 5.96
C PHE A 198 -9.51 14.33 7.47
N ARG A 199 -9.21 13.31 8.27
CA ARG A 199 -9.22 13.45 9.72
C ARG A 199 -8.10 14.36 10.21
N LEU A 200 -6.90 14.31 9.62
CA LEU A 200 -5.79 15.21 9.95
C LEU A 200 -6.11 16.67 9.62
N LEU A 201 -6.69 16.93 8.44
CA LEU A 201 -7.13 18.27 8.04
C LEU A 201 -8.18 18.81 9.01
N LYS A 202 -9.16 17.97 9.40
CA LYS A 202 -10.16 18.36 10.39
C LYS A 202 -9.55 18.63 11.76
N ASN A 203 -8.67 17.76 12.26
CA ASN A 203 -7.98 17.95 13.54
C ASN A 203 -7.12 19.23 13.55
N ALA A 204 -6.73 19.74 12.39
CA ALA A 204 -6.03 21.01 12.23
C ALA A 204 -6.94 22.25 12.21
N GLY A 205 -8.26 22.07 12.25
CA GLY A 205 -9.23 23.15 12.09
C GLY A 205 -9.34 23.69 10.66
N ILE A 206 -8.87 22.95 9.65
CA ILE A 206 -8.99 23.36 8.24
C ILE A 206 -10.43 23.13 7.80
N GLN A 207 -11.07 24.18 7.29
CA GLN A 207 -12.44 24.10 6.78
C GLN A 207 -12.46 23.32 5.47
N LEU A 208 -13.40 22.39 5.37
CA LEU A 208 -13.51 21.49 4.23
C LEU A 208 -14.90 21.61 3.60
N ASN A 209 -14.95 21.66 2.28
CA ASN A 209 -16.22 21.65 1.55
C ASN A 209 -16.84 20.24 1.61
N SER A 210 -17.78 20.07 2.55
CA SER A 210 -18.46 18.79 2.80
C SER A 210 -19.12 18.21 1.54
N THR A 211 -19.67 19.05 0.65
CA THR A 211 -20.32 18.61 -0.58
C THR A 211 -19.31 18.02 -1.57
N LEU A 212 -18.17 18.69 -1.77
CA LEU A 212 -17.10 18.15 -2.63
C LEU A 212 -16.53 16.84 -2.10
N ILE A 213 -16.33 16.72 -0.78
CA ILE A 213 -15.83 15.47 -0.19
C ILE A 213 -16.85 14.34 -0.35
N LYS A 214 -18.15 14.61 -0.19
CA LYS A 214 -19.21 13.62 -0.43
C LYS A 214 -19.19 13.12 -1.89
N TYR A 215 -19.07 14.03 -2.85
CA TYR A 215 -18.92 13.65 -4.27
C TYR A 215 -17.64 12.85 -4.51
N PHE A 216 -16.50 13.29 -3.96
CA PHE A 216 -15.24 12.58 -4.06
C PHE A 216 -15.36 11.14 -3.54
N TYR A 217 -15.94 10.96 -2.34
CA TYR A 217 -16.19 9.67 -1.72
C TYR A 217 -17.06 8.76 -2.60
N PHE A 218 -18.21 9.26 -3.06
CA PHE A 218 -19.15 8.45 -3.83
C PHE A 218 -18.58 8.05 -5.19
N VAL A 219 -17.99 8.99 -5.91
CA VAL A 219 -17.39 8.73 -7.23
C VAL A 219 -16.23 7.74 -7.10
N LEU A 220 -15.38 7.88 -6.07
CA LEU A 220 -14.29 6.94 -5.82
C LEU A 220 -14.81 5.53 -5.47
N MET A 221 -15.86 5.44 -4.65
CA MET A 221 -16.50 4.17 -4.27
C MET A 221 -17.01 3.41 -5.50
N VAL A 222 -17.79 4.07 -6.34
CA VAL A 222 -18.32 3.46 -7.57
C VAL A 222 -17.19 3.10 -8.52
N ALA A 223 -16.19 3.99 -8.70
CA ALA A 223 -15.02 3.71 -9.52
C ALA A 223 -14.26 2.45 -9.05
N THR A 224 -14.02 2.32 -7.74
CA THR A 224 -13.34 1.14 -7.17
C THR A 224 -14.11 -0.14 -7.45
N VAL A 225 -15.44 -0.15 -7.33
CA VAL A 225 -16.23 -1.36 -7.63
C VAL A 225 -16.18 -1.70 -9.12
N LEU A 226 -16.39 -0.73 -10.01
CA LEU A 226 -16.44 -0.97 -11.45
C LEU A 226 -15.07 -1.37 -12.05
N THR A 227 -13.99 -0.78 -11.56
CA THR A 227 -12.62 -1.07 -12.06
C THR A 227 -12.14 -2.47 -11.72
N PHE A 228 -12.83 -3.22 -10.85
CA PHE A 228 -12.58 -4.65 -10.67
C PHE A 228 -12.79 -5.44 -11.97
N ALA A 229 -13.63 -4.94 -12.89
CA ALA A 229 -13.85 -5.60 -14.18
C ALA A 229 -12.55 -5.82 -14.97
N LEU A 230 -11.52 -4.98 -14.82
CA LEU A 230 -10.21 -5.20 -15.46
C LEU A 230 -9.53 -6.47 -14.96
N ALA A 231 -9.59 -6.72 -13.65
CA ALA A 231 -9.01 -7.93 -13.03
C ALA A 231 -9.65 -9.22 -13.57
N ILE A 232 -10.93 -9.17 -13.95
CA ILE A 232 -11.67 -10.29 -14.54
C ILE A 232 -11.43 -10.40 -16.06
N THR A 233 -11.26 -9.26 -16.74
CA THR A 233 -11.06 -9.19 -18.21
C THR A 233 -9.87 -10.03 -18.67
N TRP A 234 -8.85 -10.18 -17.82
CA TRP A 234 -7.70 -11.04 -18.10
C TRP A 234 -8.07 -12.50 -18.40
N SER A 235 -9.00 -13.08 -17.64
CA SER A 235 -9.43 -14.48 -17.83
C SER A 235 -10.65 -14.62 -18.74
N THR A 236 -11.48 -13.57 -18.84
CA THR A 236 -12.72 -13.57 -19.63
C THR A 236 -12.87 -12.24 -20.36
N PRO A 237 -12.18 -12.03 -21.50
CA PRO A 237 -12.14 -10.75 -22.20
C PRO A 237 -13.44 -10.50 -22.99
N ILE A 238 -14.54 -10.25 -22.29
CA ILE A 238 -15.84 -9.90 -22.89
C ILE A 238 -16.04 -8.38 -22.92
N ASN A 239 -16.70 -7.88 -23.96
CA ASN A 239 -16.93 -6.44 -24.16
C ASN A 239 -17.62 -5.76 -22.97
N ALA A 240 -18.56 -6.46 -22.32
CA ALA A 240 -19.25 -5.94 -21.15
C ALA A 240 -18.28 -5.57 -20.00
N LEU A 241 -17.26 -6.38 -19.75
CA LEU A 241 -16.25 -6.11 -18.72
C LEU A 241 -15.34 -4.95 -19.12
N PHE A 242 -14.96 -4.88 -20.40
CA PHE A 242 -14.19 -3.75 -20.92
C PHE A 242 -14.94 -2.41 -20.74
N PHE A 243 -16.22 -2.35 -21.11
CA PHE A 243 -17.04 -1.14 -20.93
C PHE A 243 -17.25 -0.81 -19.45
N THR A 244 -17.52 -1.82 -18.62
CA THR A 244 -17.66 -1.65 -17.17
C THR A 244 -16.39 -1.06 -16.56
N ASN A 245 -15.23 -1.61 -16.91
CA ASN A 245 -13.94 -1.06 -16.47
C ASN A 245 -13.75 0.37 -16.98
N SER A 246 -14.06 0.64 -18.25
CA SER A 246 -13.89 1.97 -18.84
C SER A 246 -14.72 3.05 -18.14
N ILE A 247 -15.96 2.73 -17.76
CA ILE A 247 -16.80 3.62 -16.92
C ILE A 247 -16.14 3.83 -15.56
N GLY A 248 -15.67 2.76 -14.92
CA GLY A 248 -14.97 2.85 -13.64
C GLY A 248 -13.73 3.73 -13.68
N VAL A 249 -12.90 3.58 -14.71
CA VAL A 249 -11.70 4.40 -14.92
C VAL A 249 -12.05 5.85 -15.19
N PHE A 250 -13.08 6.12 -16.00
CA PHE A 250 -13.58 7.48 -16.21
C PHE A 250 -14.01 8.13 -14.89
N LEU A 251 -14.78 7.42 -14.06
CA LEU A 251 -15.16 7.90 -12.73
C LEU A 251 -13.92 8.14 -11.84
N GLN A 252 -12.88 7.30 -11.95
CA GLN A 252 -11.63 7.51 -11.22
C GLN A 252 -10.90 8.79 -11.65
N LEU A 253 -10.92 9.14 -12.94
CA LEU A 253 -10.41 10.42 -13.45
C LEU A 253 -11.24 11.60 -12.93
N VAL A 254 -12.57 11.49 -12.91
CA VAL A 254 -13.46 12.50 -12.32
C VAL A 254 -13.16 12.68 -10.82
N SER A 255 -12.97 11.57 -10.09
CA SER A 255 -12.57 11.59 -8.67
C SER A 255 -11.26 12.34 -8.45
N LEU A 256 -10.26 12.13 -9.32
CA LEU A 256 -8.99 12.85 -9.27
C LEU A 256 -9.15 14.36 -9.50
N ILE A 257 -10.01 14.77 -10.43
CA ILE A 257 -10.32 16.20 -10.66
C ILE A 257 -10.97 16.82 -9.41
N ILE A 258 -11.92 16.12 -8.80
CA ILE A 258 -12.56 16.58 -7.55
C ILE A 258 -11.53 16.68 -6.42
N LEU A 259 -10.62 15.70 -6.30
CA LEU A 259 -9.52 15.73 -5.32
C LEU A 259 -8.64 16.96 -5.52
N PHE A 260 -8.23 17.29 -6.74
CA PHE A 260 -7.43 18.49 -7.01
C PHE A 260 -8.19 19.77 -6.67
N LYS A 261 -9.51 19.82 -6.88
CA LYS A 261 -10.34 20.95 -6.44
C LYS A 261 -10.30 21.10 -4.91
N ILE A 262 -10.53 20.00 -4.18
CA ILE A 262 -10.46 19.99 -2.71
C ILE A 262 -9.08 20.45 -2.22
N LEU A 263 -7.99 19.91 -2.79
CA LEU A 263 -6.62 20.24 -2.40
C LEU A 263 -6.23 21.68 -2.74
N ARG A 264 -6.75 22.22 -3.84
CA ARG A 264 -6.55 23.63 -4.22
C ARG A 264 -7.21 24.56 -3.21
N ASP A 265 -8.44 24.26 -2.82
CA ASP A 265 -9.23 25.09 -1.90
C ASP A 265 -8.57 25.17 -0.51
N ILE A 266 -7.89 24.10 -0.06
CA ILE A 266 -7.17 24.07 1.23
C ILE A 266 -5.67 24.37 1.12
N LYS A 267 -5.15 24.66 -0.08
CA LYS A 267 -3.70 24.65 -0.34
C LYS A 267 -2.95 25.60 0.60
N GLN A 268 -3.42 26.83 0.75
CA GLN A 268 -2.75 27.84 1.56
C GLN A 268 -2.76 27.46 3.05
N ASP A 269 -3.91 27.05 3.57
CA ASP A 269 -4.08 26.70 4.98
C ASP A 269 -3.37 25.41 5.38
N PHE A 270 -3.29 24.45 4.45
CA PHE A 270 -2.62 23.18 4.68
C PHE A 270 -1.11 23.30 4.54
N TYR A 271 -0.62 23.78 3.38
CA TYR A 271 0.81 23.82 3.11
C TYR A 271 1.54 24.83 4.00
N SER A 272 0.92 25.93 4.45
CA SER A 272 1.57 26.84 5.41
C SER A 272 1.98 26.15 6.72
N ARG A 273 1.33 25.04 7.08
CA ARG A 273 1.57 24.28 8.33
C ARG A 273 2.59 23.15 8.19
N LEU A 274 3.08 22.89 6.98
CA LEU A 274 4.02 21.81 6.70
C LEU A 274 5.42 22.37 6.46
N ASP A 275 6.44 21.69 7.00
CA ASP A 275 7.83 21.97 6.64
C ASP A 275 8.11 21.54 5.19
N TYR A 276 9.19 22.04 4.60
CA TYR A 276 9.55 21.77 3.20
C TYR A 276 9.65 20.28 2.89
N PHE A 277 10.21 19.50 3.82
CA PHE A 277 10.41 18.07 3.63
C PHE A 277 9.09 17.29 3.65
N THR A 278 8.17 17.60 4.55
CA THR A 278 6.83 16.99 4.52
C THR A 278 6.08 17.33 3.24
N LYS A 279 6.13 18.60 2.80
CA LYS A 279 5.49 19.02 1.54
C LYS A 279 6.00 18.20 0.36
N PHE A 280 7.31 18.00 0.29
CA PHE A 280 7.94 17.22 -0.75
C PHE A 280 7.41 15.78 -0.78
N LEU A 281 7.31 15.11 0.38
CA LEU A 281 6.76 13.76 0.47
C LEU A 281 5.29 13.69 0.09
N PHE A 282 4.48 14.62 0.59
CA PHE A 282 3.06 14.70 0.25
C PHE A 282 2.85 14.92 -1.26
N ASN A 283 3.67 15.76 -1.88
CA ASN A 283 3.63 15.98 -3.33
C ASN A 283 3.98 14.71 -4.11
N ILE A 284 4.99 13.95 -3.68
CA ILE A 284 5.31 12.66 -4.33
C ILE A 284 4.13 11.70 -4.18
N ALA A 285 3.48 11.64 -3.02
CA ALA A 285 2.32 10.79 -2.81
C ALA A 285 1.17 11.16 -3.77
N LEU A 286 0.87 12.46 -3.87
CA LEU A 286 -0.18 12.99 -4.74
C LEU A 286 0.12 12.77 -6.22
N ILE A 287 1.36 13.05 -6.66
CA ILE A 287 1.79 12.84 -8.04
C ILE A 287 1.73 11.35 -8.38
N SER A 288 2.19 10.47 -7.50
CA SER A 288 2.15 9.02 -7.72
C SER A 288 0.71 8.49 -7.81
N PHE A 289 -0.19 8.99 -6.95
CA PHE A 289 -1.62 8.66 -7.04
C PHE A 289 -2.23 9.16 -8.35
N ALA A 290 -1.93 10.40 -8.76
CA ALA A 290 -2.40 10.95 -10.02
C ALA A 290 -1.88 10.14 -11.21
N LEU A 291 -0.57 9.84 -11.25
CA LEU A 291 0.04 9.01 -12.29
C LEU A 291 -0.59 7.61 -12.34
N LYS A 292 -0.86 6.99 -11.18
CA LYS A 292 -1.59 5.72 -11.11
C LYS A 292 -2.95 5.81 -11.81
N VAL A 293 -3.73 6.86 -11.50
CA VAL A 293 -5.05 7.07 -12.13
C VAL A 293 -4.90 7.34 -13.63
N PHE A 294 -3.92 8.14 -14.06
CA PHE A 294 -3.67 8.43 -15.46
C PHE A 294 -3.25 7.19 -16.25
N VAL A 295 -2.31 6.39 -15.73
CA VAL A 295 -1.88 5.13 -16.35
C VAL A 295 -3.08 4.18 -16.50
N GLN A 296 -3.95 4.11 -15.49
CA GLN A 296 -5.19 3.34 -15.59
C GLN A 296 -6.16 3.95 -16.63
N GLY A 297 -6.18 5.27 -16.79
CA GLY A 297 -6.86 6.00 -17.87
C GLY A 297 -6.48 5.52 -19.26
N VAL A 298 -5.20 5.25 -19.51
CA VAL A 298 -4.71 4.77 -20.81
C VAL A 298 -5.31 3.40 -21.18
N VAL A 299 -5.64 2.56 -20.19
CA VAL A 299 -6.27 1.23 -20.35
C VAL A 299 -7.71 1.33 -20.89
N MET A 300 -8.33 2.52 -20.93
CA MET A 300 -9.62 2.73 -21.61
C MET A 300 -9.54 2.54 -23.12
N LEU A 301 -8.35 2.49 -23.71
CA LEU A 301 -8.15 2.15 -25.12
C LEU A 301 -7.88 0.63 -25.25
N PRO A 302 -8.61 -0.10 -26.12
CA PRO A 302 -8.51 -1.57 -26.21
C PRO A 302 -7.07 -2.10 -26.38
N ILE A 303 -6.25 -1.41 -27.18
CA ILE A 303 -4.86 -1.82 -27.42
C ILE A 303 -4.03 -1.80 -26.12
N PHE A 304 -4.18 -0.76 -25.31
CA PHE A 304 -3.45 -0.63 -24.04
C PHE A 304 -4.03 -1.51 -22.93
N ALA A 305 -5.32 -1.86 -23.02
CA ALA A 305 -5.92 -2.83 -22.11
C ALA A 305 -5.17 -4.16 -22.14
N ILE A 306 -4.96 -4.73 -23.34
CA ILE A 306 -4.28 -6.02 -23.52
C ILE A 306 -2.83 -5.97 -23.03
N ILE A 307 -2.12 -4.90 -23.38
CA ILE A 307 -0.70 -4.74 -23.05
C ILE A 307 -0.50 -4.59 -21.52
N SER A 308 -1.44 -3.93 -20.84
CA SER A 308 -1.35 -3.66 -19.40
C SER A 308 -1.27 -4.92 -18.55
N TYR A 309 -1.88 -6.03 -18.97
CA TYR A 309 -1.89 -7.30 -18.24
C TYR A 309 -1.00 -8.39 -18.86
N THR A 310 -0.50 -8.20 -20.08
CA THR A 310 0.42 -9.16 -20.74
C THR A 310 1.89 -8.81 -20.47
N ILE A 311 2.25 -7.53 -20.38
CA ILE A 311 3.62 -7.11 -20.08
C ILE A 311 3.81 -6.93 -18.57
N ARG A 312 4.51 -7.90 -17.97
CA ARG A 312 4.75 -7.97 -16.52
C ARG A 312 5.37 -6.70 -15.94
N ASN A 313 6.23 -6.00 -16.69
CA ASN A 313 6.86 -4.76 -16.26
C ASN A 313 5.83 -3.68 -15.89
N PHE A 314 4.78 -3.52 -16.70
CA PHE A 314 3.73 -2.54 -16.43
C PHE A 314 2.93 -2.90 -15.19
N VAL A 315 2.58 -4.18 -15.01
CA VAL A 315 1.89 -4.66 -13.80
C VAL A 315 2.72 -4.38 -12.55
N ILE A 316 4.02 -4.69 -12.59
CA ILE A 316 4.92 -4.47 -11.44
C ILE A 316 5.06 -2.97 -11.14
N GLY A 317 5.31 -2.14 -12.16
CA GLY A 317 5.45 -0.69 -11.98
C GLY A 317 4.17 -0.06 -11.45
N PHE A 318 3.00 -0.43 -12.00
CA PHE A 318 1.71 0.06 -11.51
C PHE A 318 1.48 -0.23 -10.02
N ILE A 319 1.82 -1.44 -9.55
CA ILE A 319 1.71 -1.80 -8.14
C ILE A 319 2.68 -0.96 -7.29
N HIS A 320 3.94 -0.84 -7.69
CA HIS A 320 4.95 -0.09 -6.92
C HIS A 320 4.68 1.42 -6.91
N LEU A 321 4.14 1.98 -7.99
CA LEU A 321 3.69 3.37 -8.06
C LEU A 321 2.66 3.69 -6.97
N LEU A 322 1.71 2.79 -6.71
CA LEU A 322 0.75 2.93 -5.62
C LEU A 322 1.40 2.64 -4.26
N MET A 323 2.10 1.51 -4.11
CA MET A 323 2.62 1.04 -2.81
C MET A 323 3.77 1.90 -2.28
N LEU A 324 4.78 2.15 -3.11
CA LEU A 324 5.96 2.94 -2.74
C LEU A 324 5.72 4.43 -2.99
N GLY A 325 5.29 4.77 -4.21
CA GLY A 325 5.15 6.16 -4.64
C GLY A 325 4.06 6.91 -3.87
N CYS A 326 2.87 6.31 -3.70
CA CYS A 326 1.76 6.93 -3.00
C CYS A 326 1.73 6.59 -1.49
N LEU A 327 1.48 5.33 -1.14
CA LEU A 327 1.19 4.95 0.24
C LEU A 327 2.41 5.10 1.17
N THR A 328 3.58 4.64 0.75
CA THR A 328 4.80 4.71 1.59
C THR A 328 5.27 6.15 1.79
N THR A 329 5.30 6.99 0.74
CA THR A 329 5.68 8.41 0.91
C THR A 329 4.63 9.20 1.70
N PHE A 330 3.34 8.87 1.56
CA PHE A 330 2.29 9.42 2.43
C PHE A 330 2.55 9.06 3.90
N LEU A 331 2.80 7.77 4.20
CA LEU A 331 3.12 7.34 5.56
C LEU A 331 4.38 8.02 6.10
N PHE A 332 5.44 8.16 5.30
CA PHE A 332 6.64 8.92 5.66
C PHE A 332 6.32 10.38 5.99
N SER A 333 5.44 11.02 5.21
CA SER A 333 4.95 12.38 5.49
C SER A 333 4.20 12.45 6.83
N ILE A 334 3.31 11.49 7.11
CA ILE A 334 2.57 11.45 8.39
C ILE A 334 3.51 11.19 9.57
N ILE A 335 4.51 10.32 9.40
CA ILE A 335 5.52 10.06 10.42
C ILE A 335 6.26 11.36 10.75
N ASN A 336 6.71 12.09 9.75
CA ASN A 336 7.42 13.36 9.94
C ASN A 336 6.54 14.46 10.56
N LEU A 337 5.23 14.47 10.28
CA LEU A 337 4.30 15.46 10.82
C LEU A 337 3.93 15.25 12.29
N GLY A 338 3.80 13.99 12.67
CA GLY A 338 3.14 13.63 13.92
C GLY A 338 4.06 13.03 14.95
N PHE A 339 5.01 12.20 14.54
CA PHE A 339 5.76 11.37 15.48
C PHE A 339 6.88 12.17 16.12
N LYS A 340 7.12 11.89 17.40
CA LYS A 340 8.23 12.51 18.14
C LYS A 340 9.55 12.29 17.39
N ASN A 341 9.67 11.12 16.76
CA ASN A 341 10.81 10.72 15.96
C ASN A 341 10.57 10.95 14.47
N THR A 342 11.41 11.80 13.87
CA THR A 342 11.40 12.05 12.42
C THR A 342 12.21 11.01 11.67
N ILE A 343 11.80 10.70 10.43
CA ILE A 343 12.56 9.86 9.50
C ILE A 343 13.86 10.54 9.03
N SER A 344 14.76 9.75 8.44
CA SER A 344 16.00 10.28 7.86
C SER A 344 15.74 10.98 6.53
N LYS A 345 15.99 12.29 6.43
CA LYS A 345 15.90 13.04 5.16
C LYS A 345 16.82 12.44 4.09
N TYR A 346 18.08 12.20 4.45
CA TYR A 346 19.07 11.58 3.56
C TYR A 346 18.64 10.19 3.10
N GLY A 347 18.24 9.30 4.02
CA GLY A 347 17.73 7.97 3.65
C GLY A 347 16.49 8.03 2.77
N THR A 348 15.62 9.02 2.99
CA THR A 348 14.42 9.22 2.18
C THR A 348 14.73 9.70 0.77
N TYR A 349 15.71 10.59 0.57
CA TYR A 349 16.15 10.99 -0.77
C TYR A 349 16.76 9.81 -1.54
N ILE A 350 17.57 8.99 -0.88
CA ILE A 350 18.13 7.76 -1.46
C ILE A 350 17.01 6.79 -1.87
N PHE A 351 16.02 6.58 -0.99
CA PHE A 351 14.85 5.76 -1.30
C PHE A 351 14.07 6.29 -2.50
N ILE A 352 13.78 7.60 -2.54
CA ILE A 352 13.03 8.22 -3.65
C ILE A 352 13.81 8.12 -4.96
N PHE A 353 15.12 8.31 -4.94
CA PHE A 353 15.97 8.10 -6.11
C PHE A 353 15.89 6.67 -6.62
N GLY A 354 15.99 5.68 -5.72
CA GLY A 354 15.81 4.26 -6.05
C GLY A 354 14.44 3.98 -6.67
N PHE A 355 13.38 4.53 -6.07
CA PHE A 355 12.00 4.40 -6.55
C PHE A 355 11.80 5.00 -7.95
N ILE A 356 12.18 6.25 -8.17
CA ILE A 356 12.03 6.91 -9.48
C ILE A 356 12.81 6.16 -10.55
N THR A 357 14.03 5.72 -10.22
CA THR A 357 14.87 4.94 -11.14
C THR A 357 14.23 3.59 -11.45
N SER A 358 13.75 2.85 -10.44
CA SER A 358 13.12 1.54 -10.64
C SER A 358 11.83 1.63 -11.46
N GLU A 359 10.99 2.62 -11.18
CA GLU A 359 9.75 2.85 -11.94
C GLU A 359 10.03 3.23 -13.38
N SER A 360 10.97 4.16 -13.60
CA SER A 360 11.37 4.55 -14.95
C SER A 360 11.89 3.36 -15.75
N LEU A 361 12.74 2.52 -15.15
CA LEU A 361 13.24 1.30 -15.79
C LEU A 361 12.11 0.30 -16.09
N LEU A 362 11.15 0.10 -15.18
CA LEU A 362 10.01 -0.79 -15.41
C LEU A 362 9.16 -0.32 -16.59
N PHE A 363 8.72 0.94 -16.60
CA PHE A 363 7.88 1.48 -17.66
C PHE A 363 8.61 1.54 -19.00
N LEU A 364 9.86 2.01 -19.04
CA LEU A 364 10.64 2.10 -20.28
C LEU A 364 10.97 0.71 -20.84
N GLN A 365 11.31 -0.26 -19.99
CA GLN A 365 11.51 -1.64 -20.44
C GLN A 365 10.21 -2.28 -20.94
N GLY A 366 9.08 -1.98 -20.28
CA GLY A 366 7.76 -2.42 -20.76
C GLY A 366 7.45 -1.86 -22.15
N LEU A 367 7.75 -0.58 -22.39
CA LEU A 367 7.61 0.05 -23.70
C LEU A 367 8.54 -0.58 -24.75
N SER A 368 9.80 -0.87 -24.40
CA SER A 368 10.76 -1.53 -25.29
C SER A 368 10.27 -2.91 -25.75
N ILE A 369 9.72 -3.71 -24.83
CA ILE A 369 9.12 -5.01 -25.16
C ILE A 369 7.92 -4.81 -26.08
N TRP A 370 7.05 -3.85 -25.77
CA TRP A 370 5.85 -3.58 -26.56
C TRP A 370 6.17 -3.19 -28.01
N VAL A 371 7.17 -2.34 -28.25
CA VAL A 371 7.56 -1.93 -29.61
C VAL A 371 8.43 -2.97 -30.34
N GLY A 372 8.60 -4.18 -29.79
CA GLY A 372 9.35 -5.26 -30.42
C GLY A 372 10.88 -5.15 -30.30
N LYS A 373 11.41 -4.20 -29.52
CA LYS A 373 12.86 -4.05 -29.27
C LYS A 373 13.40 -5.04 -28.23
N GLY A 374 12.53 -5.76 -27.53
CA GLY A 374 12.91 -6.77 -26.54
C GLY A 374 13.49 -6.18 -25.25
N ILE A 375 14.20 -7.04 -24.51
CA ILE A 375 14.84 -6.72 -23.22
C ILE A 375 16.18 -6.04 -23.45
N TRP A 376 16.46 -4.94 -22.75
CA TRP A 376 17.76 -4.28 -22.82
C TRP A 376 18.85 -5.14 -22.19
N LEU A 377 20.05 -5.13 -22.78
CA LEU A 377 21.18 -5.96 -22.36
C LEU A 377 21.48 -5.88 -20.85
N LEU A 378 21.44 -4.68 -20.27
CA LEU A 378 21.75 -4.44 -18.86
C LEU A 378 20.52 -4.19 -17.98
N TYR A 379 19.32 -4.54 -18.45
CA TYR A 379 18.07 -4.24 -17.73
C TYR A 379 18.05 -4.83 -16.31
N TYR A 380 18.36 -6.13 -16.16
CA TYR A 380 18.33 -6.80 -14.86
C TYR A 380 19.38 -6.25 -13.88
N ASN A 381 20.54 -5.85 -14.40
CA ASN A 381 21.60 -5.22 -13.60
C ASN A 381 21.14 -3.81 -13.15
N ALA A 382 20.58 -3.03 -14.07
CA ALA A 382 20.10 -1.67 -13.79
C ALA A 382 18.96 -1.65 -12.75
N ILE A 383 17.98 -2.55 -12.87
CA ILE A 383 16.86 -2.61 -11.92
C ILE A 383 17.28 -3.18 -10.56
N SER A 384 18.26 -4.08 -10.53
CA SER A 384 18.88 -4.53 -9.27
C SER A 384 19.63 -3.39 -8.59
N PHE A 385 20.40 -2.61 -9.34
CA PHE A 385 21.10 -1.42 -8.84
C PHE A 385 20.11 -0.37 -8.28
N ALA A 386 19.01 -0.09 -8.97
CA ALA A 386 17.95 0.77 -8.44
C ALA A 386 17.38 0.24 -7.11
N SER A 387 17.24 -1.08 -6.98
CA SER A 387 16.73 -1.74 -5.77
C SER A 387 17.72 -1.69 -4.60
N VAL A 388 19.03 -1.56 -4.86
CA VAL A 388 20.03 -1.30 -3.82
C VAL A 388 19.76 0.05 -3.15
N PHE A 389 19.45 1.11 -3.91
CA PHE A 389 19.09 2.40 -3.33
C PHE A 389 17.80 2.34 -2.52
N LEU A 390 16.79 1.60 -2.98
CA LEU A 390 15.57 1.37 -2.19
C LEU A 390 15.91 0.74 -0.83
N PHE A 391 16.70 -0.33 -0.82
CA PHE A 391 17.10 -1.02 0.39
C PHE A 391 17.95 -0.13 1.31
N LEU A 392 19.02 0.50 0.80
CA LEU A 392 19.89 1.37 1.58
C LEU A 392 19.14 2.58 2.15
N GLY A 393 18.25 3.19 1.36
CA GLY A 393 17.45 4.32 1.79
C GLY A 393 16.55 3.96 2.98
N VAL A 394 15.83 2.84 2.88
CA VAL A 394 15.00 2.34 3.99
C VAL A 394 15.87 1.95 5.18
N MET A 395 17.00 1.26 4.98
CA MET A 395 17.88 0.86 6.07
C MET A 395 18.37 2.06 6.89
N ILE A 396 18.77 3.15 6.22
CA ILE A 396 19.18 4.40 6.86
C ILE A 396 18.01 5.04 7.62
N ILE A 397 16.79 5.04 7.05
CA ILE A 397 15.59 5.53 7.72
C ILE A 397 15.33 4.73 9.00
N THR A 398 15.35 3.40 8.91
CA THR A 398 15.07 2.49 10.02
C THR A 398 16.09 2.65 11.14
N ILE A 399 17.39 2.65 10.82
CA ILE A 399 18.46 2.82 11.82
C ILE A 399 18.32 4.17 12.55
N LYS A 400 18.13 5.27 11.80
CA LYS A 400 17.97 6.59 12.42
C LYS A 400 16.75 6.64 13.33
N TYR A 401 15.62 6.11 12.86
CA TYR A 401 14.37 6.13 13.61
C TYR A 401 14.50 5.32 14.91
N LEU A 402 15.04 4.10 14.85
CA LEU A 402 15.27 3.25 16.03
C LEU A 402 16.26 3.88 17.02
N LYS A 403 17.32 4.52 16.53
CA LYS A 403 18.26 5.27 17.38
C LYS A 403 17.55 6.37 18.15
N ASN A 404 16.69 7.15 17.50
CA ASN A 404 15.95 8.23 18.16
C ASN A 404 14.95 7.68 19.19
N VAL A 405 14.25 6.59 18.87
CA VAL A 405 13.36 5.89 19.83
C VAL A 405 14.14 5.38 21.05
N TYR A 406 15.34 4.87 20.85
CA TYR A 406 16.19 4.38 21.94
C TYR A 406 16.67 5.54 22.83
N ILE A 407 17.14 6.65 22.24
CA ILE A 407 17.55 7.85 22.99
C ILE A 407 16.37 8.40 23.80
N ASP A 408 15.19 8.50 23.18
CA ASP A 408 13.96 8.90 23.87
C ASP A 408 13.65 8.00 25.08
N LYS A 409 13.99 6.71 25.02
CA LYS A 409 13.80 5.76 26.13
C LYS A 409 14.76 6.02 27.29
N LEU A 410 15.98 6.47 27.00
CA LEU A 410 16.98 6.75 28.02
C LEU A 410 16.72 8.07 28.74
N GLU A 411 16.06 9.01 28.08
CA GLU A 411 15.75 10.34 28.60
C GLU A 411 14.43 10.42 29.41
N ASN A 412 13.59 9.37 29.39
CA ASN A 412 12.34 9.27 30.16
C ASN A 412 12.41 8.10 31.14
#